data_AF-A0A4Q7QSI5-F1
#
_entry.id   AF-A0A4Q7QSI5-F1
#
_cell.length_a   1.000
_cell.length_b   1.000
_cell.length_c   1.000
_cell.angle_alpha   90.00
_cell.angle_beta   90.00
_cell.angle_gamma   90.00
#
_symmetry.space_group_name_H-M   'P 1'
#
loop_
_entity.id
_entity.type
_entity.pdbx_description
1 polymer ?
#
loop_
_entity_poly.entity_id
_entity_poly.type
_entity_poly.pdbx_seq_one_letter_code
_entity_poly.pdbx_strand_id
1 'polypeptide(L)'
;MPVFPDETDLLSLFECEPRLYDTSSKDLPFYYNQATYQFSNGEEDFLIVLSPSYGEVKIQVICRKSNRLISLLDLKQVQKLEITADEKERSSMLLTRFHEDLEQTIEIGFKPFFKQVFKEHLIR
;
A
#
# COMPACT_ATOMS: atom_id res chain seq x y z
N MET A 1 6.72 9.28 -13.83
CA MET A 1 7.08 8.03 -13.13
C MET A 1 6.36 8.03 -11.79
N PRO A 2 5.79 6.90 -11.35
CA PRO A 2 5.16 6.82 -10.04
C PRO A 2 6.14 7.15 -8.91
N VAL A 3 5.68 7.86 -7.89
CA VAL A 3 6.46 8.22 -6.70
C VAL A 3 6.00 7.34 -5.55
N PHE A 4 6.92 6.55 -5.02
CA PHE A 4 6.67 5.60 -3.93
C PHE A 4 7.74 5.81 -2.85
N PRO A 5 7.43 5.52 -1.57
CA PRO A 5 8.44 5.46 -0.52
C PRO A 5 9.46 4.35 -0.83
N ASP A 6 10.64 4.47 -0.22
CA ASP A 6 11.66 3.46 -0.39
C ASP A 6 11.37 2.21 0.47
N GLU A 7 12.24 1.21 0.34
CA GLU A 7 12.09 -0.04 1.06
C GLU A 7 12.18 0.13 2.59
N THR A 8 12.99 1.09 3.07
CA THR A 8 13.20 1.34 4.50
C THR A 8 11.97 2.01 5.12
N ASP A 9 11.39 2.98 4.41
CA ASP A 9 10.15 3.65 4.79
C ASP A 9 8.99 2.63 4.90
N LEU A 10 8.87 1.71 3.94
CA LEU A 10 7.83 0.69 3.94
C LEU A 10 8.08 -0.41 4.98
N LEU A 11 9.33 -0.77 5.23
CA LEU A 11 9.73 -1.67 6.31
C LEU A 11 9.30 -1.10 7.67
N SER A 12 9.48 0.20 7.88
CA SER A 12 9.04 0.90 9.09
C SER A 12 7.51 0.88 9.20
N LEU A 13 6.80 1.34 8.16
CA LEU A 13 5.34 1.44 8.15
C LEU A 13 4.62 0.11 8.41
N PHE A 14 5.11 -0.97 7.80
CA PHE A 14 4.50 -2.30 7.87
C PHE A 14 5.09 -3.19 8.96
N GLU A 15 6.18 -2.75 9.59
CA GLU A 15 6.92 -3.48 10.63
C GLU A 15 7.30 -4.91 10.20
N CYS A 16 7.53 -5.14 8.90
CA CYS A 16 7.91 -6.45 8.36
C CYS A 16 8.71 -6.35 7.07
N GLU A 17 9.59 -7.32 6.86
CA GLU A 17 10.36 -7.43 5.62
C GLU A 17 9.46 -7.88 4.44
N PRO A 18 9.66 -7.33 3.24
CA PRO A 18 8.95 -7.79 2.06
C PRO A 18 9.45 -9.14 1.59
N ARG A 19 8.55 -9.93 0.99
CA ARG A 19 8.92 -10.98 0.05
C ARG A 19 9.01 -10.38 -1.35
N LEU A 20 10.22 -10.26 -1.86
CA LEU A 20 10.50 -9.80 -3.23
C LEU A 20 10.22 -10.90 -4.25
N TYR A 21 9.71 -10.53 -5.42
CA TYR A 21 9.42 -11.47 -6.52
C TYR A 21 10.71 -11.96 -7.19
N ASP A 22 11.54 -11.04 -7.69
CA ASP A 22 12.86 -11.39 -8.21
C ASP A 22 13.90 -11.34 -7.08
N THR A 23 14.45 -12.51 -6.74
CA THR A 23 15.55 -12.68 -5.77
C THR A 23 16.84 -13.15 -6.46
N SER A 24 16.78 -13.41 -7.76
CA SER A 24 17.88 -13.94 -8.56
C SER A 24 18.83 -12.84 -9.03
N SER A 25 18.28 -11.66 -9.29
CA SER A 25 19.01 -10.46 -9.67
C SER A 25 19.49 -9.72 -8.41
N LYS A 26 20.71 -10.03 -7.95
CA LYS A 26 21.32 -9.41 -6.74
C LYS A 26 21.33 -7.87 -6.73
N ASP A 27 21.25 -7.24 -7.89
CA ASP A 27 21.36 -5.80 -8.05
C ASP A 27 20.05 -5.14 -8.52
N LEU A 28 18.92 -5.87 -8.55
CA LEU A 28 17.65 -5.27 -8.97
C LEU A 28 17.13 -4.33 -7.87
N PRO A 29 17.03 -3.01 -8.13
CA PRO A 29 16.53 -2.08 -7.11
C PRO A 29 15.07 -2.37 -6.76
N PHE A 30 14.71 -2.17 -5.49
CA PHE A 30 13.34 -2.34 -4.96
C PHE A 30 12.26 -1.74 -5.87
N TYR A 31 12.48 -0.52 -6.37
CA TYR A 31 11.54 0.21 -7.23
C TYR A 31 11.14 -0.57 -8.50
N TYR A 32 12.03 -1.41 -9.03
CA TYR A 32 11.82 -2.20 -10.24
C TYR A 32 11.35 -3.63 -9.94
N ASN A 33 11.16 -3.99 -8.67
CA ASN A 33 10.70 -5.30 -8.25
C ASN A 33 9.22 -5.25 -7.81
N GLN A 34 8.63 -6.41 -7.61
CA GLN A 34 7.38 -6.56 -6.88
C GLN A 34 7.69 -7.00 -5.45
N ALA A 35 7.11 -6.30 -4.48
CA ALA A 35 7.26 -6.58 -3.05
C ALA A 35 5.93 -6.97 -2.43
N THR A 36 5.93 -8.04 -1.63
CA THR A 36 4.75 -8.51 -0.90
C THR A 36 4.98 -8.41 0.60
N TYR A 37 4.16 -7.62 1.30
CA TYR A 37 4.16 -7.48 2.75
C TYR A 37 2.96 -8.19 3.35
N GLN A 38 3.16 -8.87 4.47
CA GLN A 38 2.09 -9.54 5.20
C GLN A 38 2.27 -9.30 6.70
N PHE A 39 1.31 -8.60 7.31
CA PHE A 39 1.36 -8.21 8.71
C PHE A 39 -0.06 -8.10 9.29
N SER A 40 -0.17 -7.78 10.58
CA SER A 40 -1.44 -7.70 11.30
C SER A 40 -1.39 -6.60 12.35
N ASN A 41 -2.51 -5.92 12.58
CA ASN A 41 -2.68 -5.00 13.71
C ASN A 41 -3.32 -5.67 14.95
N GLY A 42 -3.68 -6.96 14.85
CA GLY A 42 -4.33 -7.75 15.91
C GLY A 42 -5.79 -8.06 15.61
N GLU A 43 -6.46 -7.20 14.83
CA GLU A 43 -7.88 -7.30 14.46
C GLU A 43 -8.05 -7.67 12.98
N GLU A 44 -7.21 -7.07 12.13
CA GLU A 44 -7.13 -7.32 10.71
C GLU A 44 -5.76 -7.86 10.29
N ASP A 45 -5.79 -8.82 9.37
CA ASP A 45 -4.62 -9.31 8.65
C ASP A 45 -4.54 -8.59 7.28
N PHE A 46 -3.35 -8.08 6.96
CA PHE A 46 -3.08 -7.31 5.75
C PHE A 46 -2.15 -8.09 4.81
N LEU A 47 -2.46 -8.04 3.52
CA LEU A 47 -1.56 -8.45 2.45
C LEU A 47 -1.43 -7.28 1.46
N ILE A 48 -0.23 -6.72 1.37
CA ILE A 48 0.09 -5.60 0.49
C ILE A 48 1.02 -6.12 -0.61
N VAL A 49 0.70 -5.87 -1.88
CA VAL A 49 1.59 -6.13 -3.00
C VAL A 49 1.83 -4.82 -3.74
N LEU A 50 3.10 -4.45 -3.87
CA LEU A 50 3.53 -3.21 -4.51
C LEU A 50 4.44 -3.54 -5.69
N SER A 51 4.18 -2.89 -6.83
CA SER A 51 5.09 -2.86 -7.98
C SER A 51 5.33 -1.40 -8.35
N PRO A 52 6.29 -0.72 -7.70
CA PRO A 52 6.42 0.74 -7.75
C PRO A 52 6.61 1.30 -9.16
N SER A 53 7.53 0.73 -9.95
CA SER A 53 7.80 1.15 -11.33
C SER A 53 6.58 1.00 -12.27
N TYR A 54 5.69 0.06 -11.99
CA TYR A 54 4.44 -0.14 -12.73
C TYR A 54 3.25 0.65 -12.15
N GLY A 55 3.43 1.31 -10.99
CA GLY A 55 2.36 2.00 -10.30
C GLY A 55 1.20 1.07 -9.93
N GLU A 56 1.51 -0.17 -9.53
CA GLU A 56 0.49 -1.14 -9.14
C GLU A 56 0.51 -1.36 -7.63
N VAL A 57 -0.68 -1.32 -7.03
CA VAL A 57 -0.87 -1.50 -5.59
C VAL A 57 -2.06 -2.41 -5.38
N LYS A 58 -1.84 -3.52 -4.69
CA LYS A 58 -2.89 -4.42 -4.21
C LYS A 58 -2.89 -4.44 -2.70
N ILE A 59 -4.07 -4.30 -2.11
CA ILE A 59 -4.28 -4.33 -0.66
C ILE A 59 -5.44 -5.26 -0.40
N GLN A 60 -5.19 -6.29 0.41
CA GLN A 60 -6.22 -7.20 0.89
C GLN A 60 -6.25 -7.14 2.41
N VAL A 61 -7.46 -7.00 2.95
CA VAL A 61 -7.70 -6.90 4.39
C VAL A 61 -8.70 -7.96 4.81
N ILE A 62 -8.32 -8.79 5.77
CA ILE A 62 -9.14 -9.89 6.29
C ILE A 62 -9.41 -9.63 7.77
N CYS A 63 -10.66 -9.78 8.20
CA CYS A 63 -11.00 -9.81 9.61
C CYS A 63 -10.41 -11.08 10.24
N ARG A 64 -9.47 -10.94 11.17
CA ARG A 64 -8.75 -12.07 11.75
C ARG A 64 -9.67 -13.04 12.50
N LYS A 65 -10.63 -12.51 13.26
CA LYS A 65 -11.56 -13.32 14.06
C LYS A 65 -12.52 -14.16 13.22
N SER A 66 -12.99 -13.63 12.09
CA SER A 66 -14.00 -14.29 11.25
C SER A 66 -13.46 -14.91 9.97
N ASN A 67 -12.19 -14.64 9.65
CA ASN A 67 -11.53 -14.99 8.40
C ASN A 67 -12.31 -14.49 7.15
N ARG A 68 -13.02 -13.36 7.29
CA ARG A 68 -13.78 -12.75 6.19
C ARG A 68 -12.99 -11.64 5.54
N LEU A 69 -13.02 -11.60 4.21
CA LEU A 69 -12.50 -10.46 3.45
C LEU A 69 -13.30 -9.19 3.81
N ILE A 70 -12.61 -8.16 4.28
CA ILE A 70 -13.16 -6.83 4.58
C ILE A 70 -13.01 -5.92 3.36
N SER A 71 -11.82 -5.89 2.76
CA SER A 71 -11.52 -5.04 1.61
C SER A 71 -10.54 -5.71 0.67
N LEU A 72 -10.73 -5.46 -0.63
CA LEU A 72 -9.79 -5.77 -1.69
C LEU A 72 -9.68 -4.55 -2.61
N LEU A 73 -8.49 -3.96 -2.64
CA LEU A 73 -8.09 -2.96 -3.62
C LEU A 73 -7.08 -3.60 -4.57
N ASP A 74 -7.34 -3.49 -5.87
CA ASP A 74 -6.40 -3.87 -6.92
C ASP A 74 -6.29 -2.69 -7.89
N LEU A 75 -5.32 -1.83 -7.63
CA LEU A 75 -5.18 -0.52 -8.25
C LEU A 75 -4.04 -0.55 -9.25
N LYS A 76 -4.34 -0.05 -10.45
CA LYS A 76 -3.39 0.16 -11.53
C LYS A 76 -3.15 1.65 -11.73
N GLN A 77 -1.99 2.03 -12.25
CA GLN A 77 -1.65 3.43 -12.54
C GLN A 77 -1.75 4.34 -11.30
N VAL A 78 -1.32 3.87 -10.13
CA VAL A 78 -1.05 4.71 -8.97
C VAL A 78 0.14 5.60 -9.29
N GLN A 79 -0.03 6.92 -9.30
CA GLN A 79 1.09 7.83 -9.55
C GLN A 79 1.83 8.22 -8.27
N LYS A 80 1.18 8.13 -7.11
CA LYS A 80 1.81 8.47 -5.83
C LYS A 80 1.34 7.57 -4.70
N LEU A 81 2.27 7.12 -3.88
CA LEU A 81 2.04 6.55 -2.55
C LEU A 81 2.81 7.41 -1.54
N GLU A 82 2.14 7.87 -0.51
CA GLU A 82 2.74 8.67 0.56
C GLU A 82 2.44 8.05 1.92
N ILE A 83 3.44 7.96 2.77
CA ILE A 83 3.23 7.66 4.18
C ILE A 83 2.73 8.93 4.86
N THR A 84 1.53 8.88 5.43
CA THR A 84 0.91 10.03 6.10
C THR A 84 1.03 9.95 7.62
N ALA A 85 1.28 8.76 8.17
CA ALA A 85 1.67 8.56 9.56
C ALA A 85 2.46 7.26 9.70
N ASP A 86 3.51 7.28 10.51
CA ASP A 86 4.33 6.13 10.88
C ASP A 86 4.72 6.22 12.37
N GLU A 87 3.73 5.97 13.23
CA GLU A 87 3.85 6.00 14.68
C GLU A 87 3.33 4.67 15.25
N LYS A 88 3.80 4.34 16.45
CA LYS A 88 3.50 3.06 17.12
C LYS A 88 2.01 2.67 17.10
N GLU A 89 1.13 3.63 17.38
CA GLU A 89 -0.33 3.43 17.49
C GLU A 89 -1.11 4.01 16.29
N ARG A 90 -0.40 4.55 15.29
CA ARG A 90 -1.00 5.24 14.15
C ARG A 90 -0.10 5.08 12.92
N SER A 91 -0.55 4.26 11.99
CA SER A 91 0.12 4.10 10.70
C SER A 91 -0.88 4.22 9.55
N SER A 92 -0.53 5.02 8.55
CA SER A 92 -1.40 5.28 7.40
C SER A 92 -0.62 5.73 6.17
N MET A 93 -1.23 5.50 5.00
CA MET A 93 -0.73 5.95 3.72
C MET A 93 -1.84 6.53 2.84
N LEU A 94 -1.45 7.33 1.86
CA LEU A 94 -2.31 7.93 0.85
C LEU A 94 -1.88 7.47 -0.54
N LEU A 95 -2.81 6.95 -1.33
CA LEU A 95 -2.60 6.64 -2.74
C LEU A 95 -3.28 7.71 -3.58
N THR A 96 -2.56 8.26 -4.57
CA THR A 96 -3.12 9.22 -5.53
C THR A 96 -3.11 8.63 -6.93
N ARG A 97 -4.26 8.74 -7.60
CA ARG A 97 -4.49 8.36 -8.99
C ARG A 97 -5.02 9.56 -9.77
N PHE A 98 -4.47 9.80 -10.95
CA PHE A 98 -4.94 10.75 -11.95
C PHE A 98 -5.43 9.95 -13.15
N HIS A 99 -6.66 10.18 -13.55
CA HIS A 99 -7.24 9.61 -14.76
C HIS A 99 -8.00 10.70 -15.49
N GLU A 100 -7.45 11.17 -16.63
CA GLU A 100 -7.99 12.30 -17.37
C GLU A 100 -8.17 13.52 -16.44
N ASP A 101 -9.40 13.99 -16.27
CA ASP A 101 -9.76 15.14 -15.43
C ASP A 101 -10.17 14.72 -14.01
N LEU A 102 -9.86 13.50 -13.57
CA LEU A 102 -10.21 12.98 -12.25
C LEU A 102 -8.96 12.75 -11.39
N GLU A 103 -8.93 13.39 -10.22
CA GLU A 103 -8.04 13.03 -9.12
C GLU A 103 -8.78 12.10 -8.16
N GLN A 104 -8.24 10.92 -7.93
CA GLN A 104 -8.70 9.98 -6.92
C GLN A 104 -7.65 9.85 -5.82
N THR A 105 -8.09 9.93 -4.58
CA THR A 105 -7.25 9.68 -3.41
C THR A 105 -7.83 8.57 -2.55
N ILE A 106 -6.97 7.67 -2.09
CA ILE A 106 -7.35 6.55 -1.22
C ILE A 106 -6.45 6.60 0.01
N GLU A 107 -7.03 6.97 1.14
CA GLU A 107 -6.36 6.89 2.43
C GLU A 107 -6.57 5.50 3.02
N ILE A 108 -5.47 4.87 3.44
CA ILE A 108 -5.45 3.57 4.13
C ILE A 108 -4.81 3.77 5.50
N GLY A 109 -5.57 3.49 6.56
CA GLY A 109 -5.06 3.39 7.92
C GLY A 109 -4.91 1.92 8.32
N PHE A 110 -3.78 1.57 8.93
CA PHE A 110 -3.49 0.20 9.37
C PHE A 110 -3.62 0.05 10.89
N LYS A 111 -3.30 1.07 11.68
CA LYS A 111 -3.37 1.04 13.14
C LYS A 111 -4.26 2.15 13.70
N PRO A 112 -4.98 1.90 14.83
CA PRO A 112 -5.12 0.60 15.49
C PRO A 112 -6.11 -0.34 14.78
N PHE A 113 -6.96 0.20 13.90
CA PHE A 113 -7.93 -0.54 13.11
C PHE A 113 -7.81 -0.14 11.65
N PHE A 114 -8.21 -1.04 10.75
CA PHE A 114 -8.30 -0.74 9.33
C PHE A 114 -9.25 0.43 9.07
N LYS A 115 -8.76 1.41 8.29
CA LYS A 115 -9.56 2.52 7.75
C LYS A 115 -9.30 2.62 6.25
N GLN A 116 -10.37 2.82 5.48
CA GLN A 116 -10.27 3.16 4.07
C GLN A 116 -11.16 4.35 3.76
N VAL A 117 -10.60 5.41 3.18
CA VAL A 117 -11.35 6.58 2.71
C VAL A 117 -11.02 6.81 1.25
N PHE A 118 -12.01 6.64 0.37
CA PHE A 118 -11.90 6.97 -1.04
C PHE A 118 -12.50 8.36 -1.28
N LYS A 119 -11.80 9.20 -2.04
CA LYS A 119 -12.29 10.50 -2.50
C LYS A 119 -11.95 10.67 -3.97
N GLU A 120 -12.83 11.35 -4.70
CA GLU A 120 -12.62 11.71 -6.09
C GLU A 120 -13.00 13.17 -6.31
N HIS A 121 -12.24 13.87 -7.14
CA HIS A 121 -12.48 15.26 -7.50
C HIS A 121 -12.21 15.47 -8.99
N LEU A 122 -13.06 16.27 -9.63
CA LEU A 122 -12.83 16.74 -11.00
C LEU A 122 -11.83 17.89 -10.96
N ILE A 123 -10.75 17.77 -11.72
CA ILE A 123 -9.78 18.83 -11.97
C ILE A 123 -10.19 19.49 -13.29
N ARG A 124 -10.85 20.65 -13.20
CA ARG A 124 -11.19 21.49 -14.36
C ARG A 124 -10.18 22.62 -14.51
#